data_AF-A0A528V3Y4-F1
#
_entry.id   AF-A0A528V3Y4-F1
#
_cell.length_a   1.000
_cell.length_b   1.000
_cell.length_c   1.000
_cell.angle_alpha   90.00
_cell.angle_beta   90.00
_cell.angle_gamma   90.00
#
_symmetry.space_group_name_H-M   'P 1'
#
loop_
_entity.id
_entity.type
_entity.pdbx_description
1 polymer ?
#
loop_
_entity_poly.entity_id
_entity_poly.type
_entity_poly.pdbx_seq_one_letter_code
_entity_poly.pdbx_strand_id
1 'polypeptide(L)'
;GHVNCTGPRACYDEGKRTAETLCFDYLRTETADIRVARIFNTYGPRMDPADGRIVSNLVMQALEKRPLTIFGDGLQTRSFCYVSDLVDGLVRLMDLDPN
;
A
#
# COMPACT_ATOMS: atom_id res chain seq x y z
N GLY A 1 4.26 9.44 -11.14
CA GLY A 1 5.30 8.41 -10.98
C GLY A 1 5.54 7.78 -12.33
N HIS A 2 6.79 7.65 -12.74
CA HIS A 2 7.17 6.97 -13.98
C HIS A 2 7.01 5.46 -13.79
N VAL A 3 5.80 4.96 -14.03
CA VAL A 3 5.47 3.54 -13.95
C VAL A 3 5.57 2.96 -15.36
N ASN A 4 6.21 1.79 -15.50
CA ASN A 4 6.27 1.10 -16.77
C ASN A 4 4.96 0.31 -16.98
N CYS A 5 4.19 0.68 -18.00
CA CYS A 5 2.87 0.09 -18.30
C CYS A 5 2.95 -1.36 -18.84
N THR A 6 4.13 -1.87 -19.16
CA THR A 6 4.32 -3.23 -19.71
C THR A 6 5.37 -4.05 -18.94
N GLY A 7 5.93 -3.51 -17.86
CA GLY A 7 6.90 -4.20 -17.04
C GLY A 7 6.29 -5.33 -16.18
N PRO A 8 7.11 -6.16 -15.52
CA PRO A 8 6.63 -7.29 -14.71
C PRO A 8 5.68 -6.90 -13.56
N ARG A 9 5.72 -5.64 -13.11
CA ARG A 9 4.84 -5.10 -12.06
C ARG A 9 3.59 -4.40 -12.59
N ALA A 10 3.47 -4.24 -13.91
CA ALA A 10 2.37 -3.51 -14.55
C ALA A 10 0.99 -4.10 -14.22
N CYS A 11 0.89 -5.42 -14.01
CA CYS A 11 -0.37 -6.06 -13.62
C CYS A 11 -0.95 -5.49 -12.32
N TYR A 12 -0.11 -5.15 -11.34
CA TYR A 12 -0.52 -4.52 -10.09
C TYR A 12 -0.68 -3.01 -10.29
N ASP A 13 0.33 -2.36 -10.88
CA ASP A 13 0.36 -0.91 -10.97
C ASP A 13 -0.76 -0.36 -11.87
N GLU A 14 -0.93 -0.91 -13.07
CA GLU A 14 -2.03 -0.53 -13.97
C GLU A 14 -3.37 -1.03 -13.44
N GLY A 15 -3.44 -2.23 -12.84
CA GLY A 15 -4.67 -2.73 -12.24
C GLY A 15 -5.25 -1.77 -11.19
N LYS A 16 -4.39 -1.22 -10.32
CA LYS A 16 -4.80 -0.22 -9.32
C LYS A 16 -5.14 1.14 -9.95
N ARG A 17 -4.40 1.57 -10.99
CA ARG A 17 -4.71 2.81 -11.72
C ARG A 17 -6.06 2.74 -12.42
N THR A 18 -6.35 1.64 -13.11
CA THR A 18 -7.64 1.41 -13.77
C THR A 18 -8.78 1.35 -12.76
N ALA A 19 -8.58 0.73 -11.59
CA ALA A 19 -9.59 0.70 -10.54
C ALA A 19 -9.99 2.11 -10.07
N GLU A 20 -9.02 3.02 -9.89
CA GLU A 20 -9.34 4.43 -9.56
C GLU A 20 -10.19 5.07 -10.67
N THR A 21 -9.84 4.87 -11.95
CA THR A 21 -10.63 5.40 -13.08
C THR A 21 -12.08 4.92 -13.04
N LEU A 22 -12.30 3.61 -12.85
CA LEU A 22 -13.64 3.03 -12.76
C LEU A 22 -14.44 3.59 -11.58
N CYS A 23 -13.80 3.72 -10.41
CA CYS A 23 -14.41 4.33 -9.23
C CYS A 23 -14.86 5.77 -9.49
N PHE A 24 -14.03 6.59 -10.14
CA PHE A 24 -14.40 7.96 -10.48
C PHE A 24 -15.45 8.06 -11.60
N ASP A 25 -15.52 7.09 -12.52
CA ASP A 25 -16.62 7.03 -13.49
C ASP A 25 -17.96 6.80 -12.78
N TYR A 26 -18.03 5.85 -11.85
CA TYR A 26 -19.25 5.56 -11.07
C TYR A 26 -19.68 6.73 -10.18
N LEU A 27 -18.71 7.50 -9.67
CA LEU A 27 -18.99 8.73 -8.94
C LEU A 27 -19.60 9.80 -9.86
N ARG A 28 -19.03 10.02 -11.05
CA ARG A 28 -19.52 11.01 -12.02
C ARG A 28 -20.91 10.69 -12.56
N THR A 29 -21.26 9.41 -12.64
CA THR A 29 -22.59 8.96 -13.05
C THR A 29 -23.56 8.86 -11.86
N GLU A 30 -23.18 9.39 -10.69
CA GLU A 30 -23.99 9.38 -9.45
C GLU A 30 -24.50 7.98 -9.07
N THR A 31 -23.78 6.93 -9.47
CA THR A 31 -24.18 5.53 -9.27
C THR A 31 -23.79 5.03 -7.89
N ALA A 32 -22.73 5.58 -7.31
CA ALA A 32 -22.27 5.28 -5.96
C ALA A 32 -21.49 6.47 -5.40
N ASP A 33 -21.57 6.65 -4.08
CA ASP A 33 -20.67 7.54 -3.36
C ASP A 33 -19.33 6.81 -3.12
N ILE A 34 -18.22 7.47 -3.47
CA ILE A 34 -16.91 6.82 -3.61
C ILE A 34 -15.83 7.59 -2.85
N ARG A 35 -14.95 6.86 -2.16
CA ARG A 35 -13.74 7.40 -1.52
C ARG A 35 -12.53 6.59 -1.98
N VAL A 36 -11.43 7.25 -2.34
CA VAL A 36 -10.20 6.61 -2.82
C VAL A 36 -9.04 6.92 -1.87
N ALA A 37 -8.53 5.88 -1.20
CA ALA A 37 -7.34 5.97 -0.36
C ALA A 37 -6.11 5.36 -1.06
N ARG A 38 -5.01 6.12 -1.12
CA ARG A 38 -3.71 5.64 -1.63
C ARG A 38 -2.82 5.21 -0.47
N ILE A 39 -2.90 3.94 -0.11
CA ILE A 39 -2.22 3.35 1.04
C ILE A 39 -0.71 3.25 0.80
N PHE A 40 0.10 3.81 1.70
CA PHE A 40 1.56 3.70 1.71
C PHE A 40 2.03 2.43 2.44
N ASN A 41 3.34 2.23 2.57
CA ASN A 41 3.88 1.06 3.27
C ASN A 41 3.38 1.01 4.72
N THR A 42 2.50 0.05 5.01
CA THR A 42 1.94 -0.15 6.35
C THR A 42 2.59 -1.35 7.03
N TYR A 43 2.79 -1.26 8.33
CA TYR A 43 3.29 -2.36 9.16
C TYR A 43 2.51 -2.50 10.47
N GLY A 44 2.53 -3.69 11.08
CA GLY A 44 1.89 -3.95 12.36
C GLY A 44 1.69 -5.43 12.67
N PRO A 45 0.99 -5.76 13.77
CA PRO A 45 0.64 -7.13 14.11
C PRO A 45 -0.17 -7.80 13.00
N ARG A 46 -0.09 -9.14 12.89
CA ARG A 46 -0.78 -9.97 11.89
C ARG A 46 -0.36 -9.75 10.44
N MET A 47 0.73 -9.02 10.18
CA MET A 47 1.37 -9.04 8.86
C MET A 47 1.76 -10.48 8.50
N ASP A 48 1.63 -10.81 7.21
CA ASP A 48 2.12 -12.08 6.70
C ASP A 48 3.66 -12.11 6.84
N PRO A 49 4.23 -13.09 7.58
CA PRO A 49 5.67 -13.28 7.68
C PRO A 49 6.37 -13.42 6.33
N ALA A 50 5.64 -13.87 5.29
CA ALA A 50 6.13 -14.09 3.94
C ALA A 50 5.69 -13.02 2.92
N ASP A 51 5.16 -11.86 3.35
CA ASP A 51 4.77 -10.72 2.47
C ASP A 51 5.94 -10.19 1.60
N GLY A 52 7.19 -10.55 1.93
CA GLY A 52 8.37 -10.21 1.13
C GLY A 52 8.76 -8.73 1.20
N ARG A 53 8.08 -7.93 2.03
CA ARG A 53 8.41 -6.52 2.28
C ARG A 53 9.55 -6.37 3.26
N ILE A 54 10.17 -5.20 3.24
CA ILE A 54 11.37 -4.90 4.04
C ILE A 54 11.16 -5.10 5.54
N VAL A 55 10.06 -4.61 6.12
CA VAL A 55 9.81 -4.71 7.57
C VAL A 55 9.61 -6.16 8.00
N SER A 56 8.77 -6.92 7.30
CA SER A 56 8.55 -8.33 7.63
C SER A 56 9.81 -9.16 7.46
N ASN A 57 10.55 -8.98 6.35
CA ASN A 57 11.79 -9.72 6.10
C ASN A 57 12.84 -9.44 7.18
N LEU A 58 13.08 -8.17 7.55
CA LEU A 58 14.09 -7.82 8.55
C LEU A 58 13.70 -8.33 9.94
N VAL A 59 12.43 -8.23 10.32
CA VAL A 59 11.93 -8.75 11.60
C VAL A 59 12.08 -10.28 11.65
N MET A 60 11.69 -10.99 10.60
CA MET A 60 11.83 -12.45 10.55
C MET A 60 13.30 -12.89 10.55
N GLN A 61 14.17 -12.23 9.79
CA GLN A 61 15.61 -12.52 9.80
C GLN A 61 16.22 -12.32 11.19
N ALA A 62 15.85 -11.23 11.89
CA ALA A 62 16.30 -10.98 13.25
C ALA A 62 15.82 -12.07 14.25
N LEU A 63 14.54 -12.44 14.18
CA LEU A 63 13.96 -13.48 15.04
C LEU A 63 14.62 -14.86 14.82
N GLU A 64 14.94 -15.17 13.57
CA GLU A 64 15.60 -16.42 13.17
C GLU A 64 17.14 -16.37 13.31
N LYS A 65 17.69 -15.26 13.82
CA LYS A 65 19.14 -15.03 13.95
C LYS A 65 19.90 -15.18 12.62
N ARG A 66 19.25 -14.84 11.51
CA ARG A 66 19.85 -14.78 10.18
C ARG A 66 20.44 -13.38 9.92
N PRO A 67 21.46 -13.25 9.05
CA PRO A 67 21.96 -11.95 8.63
C PRO A 67 20.86 -11.09 7.99
N LEU A 68 20.82 -9.81 8.37
CA LEU A 68 19.89 -8.84 7.81
C LEU A 68 20.28 -8.48 6.37
N THR A 69 19.37 -8.69 5.42
CA THR A 69 19.63 -8.44 4.00
C THR A 69 19.23 -7.02 3.63
N ILE A 70 20.21 -6.22 3.23
CA ILE A 70 20.00 -4.87 2.68
C ILE A 70 20.35 -4.92 1.19
N PHE A 71 19.39 -4.57 0.33
CA PHE A 71 19.62 -4.45 -1.10
C PHE A 71 20.15 -3.05 -1.43
N GLY A 72 21.24 -2.97 -2.21
CA GLY A 72 21.89 -1.71 -2.57
C GLY A 72 22.82 -1.20 -1.48
N ASP A 73 22.90 0.12 -1.32
CA ASP A 73 23.75 0.80 -0.33
C ASP A 73 23.07 1.00 1.04
N GLY A 74 21.75 0.78 1.13
CA GLY A 74 20.98 0.98 2.36
C GLY A 74 20.62 2.43 2.64
N LEU A 75 20.97 3.37 1.77
CA LEU A 75 20.68 4.80 1.93
C LEU A 75 19.29 5.18 1.39
N GLN A 76 18.60 4.25 0.73
CA GLN A 76 17.24 4.45 0.26
C GLN A 76 16.28 4.73 1.42
N THR A 77 15.52 5.82 1.31
CA THR A 77 14.53 6.19 2.31
C THR A 77 13.15 5.63 1.97
N ARG A 78 12.39 5.26 3.00
CA ARG A 78 10.98 4.86 2.92
C ARG A 78 10.26 5.40 4.15
N SER A 79 9.03 5.85 3.98
CA SER A 79 8.12 6.16 5.08
C SER A 79 7.24 4.95 5.36
N PHE A 80 6.97 4.70 6.64
CA PHE A 80 6.10 3.62 7.10
C PHE A 80 4.98 4.18 7.96
N CYS A 81 3.78 3.61 7.82
CA CYS A 81 2.59 3.93 8.59
C CYS A 81 2.25 2.74 9.49
N TYR A 82 2.00 2.97 10.78
CA TYR A 82 1.57 1.89 11.66
C TYR A 82 0.09 1.55 11.40
N VAL A 83 -0.27 0.27 11.54
CA VAL A 83 -1.59 -0.23 11.12
C VAL A 83 -2.77 0.47 11.81
N SER A 84 -2.64 0.88 13.07
CA SER A 84 -3.73 1.61 13.75
C SER A 84 -3.98 2.98 13.12
N ASP A 85 -2.93 3.69 12.70
CA ASP A 85 -3.04 5.01 12.07
C ASP A 85 -3.69 4.89 10.70
N LEU A 86 -3.35 3.84 9.93
CA LEU A 86 -4.00 3.55 8.66
C LEU A 86 -5.50 3.32 8.86
N VAL A 87 -5.87 2.46 9.81
CA VAL A 87 -7.28 2.10 10.06
C VAL A 87 -8.08 3.33 10.49
N ASP A 88 -7.57 4.14 11.42
CA ASP A 88 -8.21 5.38 11.83
C ASP A 88 -8.40 6.33 10.64
N GLY A 89 -7.38 6.50 9.80
CA GLY A 89 -7.47 7.31 8.59
C GLY A 89 -8.51 6.80 7.57
N LEU A 90 -8.61 5.48 7.37
CA LEU A 90 -9.59 4.88 6.46
C LEU A 90 -11.03 5.05 6.96
N VAL A 91 -11.27 4.87 8.26
CA VAL A 91 -12.60 5.07 8.86
C VAL A 91 -13.02 6.52 8.71
N ARG A 92 -12.15 7.48 9.06
CA ARG A 92 -12.44 8.91 8.93
C ARG A 92 -12.68 9.34 7.49
N LEU A 93 -11.95 8.76 6.53
CA LEU A 93 -12.17 9.04 5.11
C LEU A 93 -13.55 8.56 4.65
N MET A 94 -14.00 7.42 5.16
CA MET A 94 -15.30 6.85 4.83
C MET A 94 -16.46 7.66 5.43
N ASP A 95 -16.27 8.20 6.64
CA ASP A 95 -17.29 8.98 7.38
C ASP A 95 -17.47 10.43 6.88
N LEU A 96 -16.75 10.86 5.84
CA LEU A 96 -16.95 12.18 5.23
C LEU A 96 -18.31 12.27 4.53
N ASP A 97 -18.89 13.48 4.53
CA ASP A 97 -20.13 13.78 3.79
C ASP A 97 -20.02 13.33 2.31
N PRO A 98 -21.13 12.88 1.69
CA PRO A 98 -21.15 12.44 0.30
C PRO A 98 -20.56 13.45 -0.67
N ASN A 99 -19.85 12.94 -1.69
CA ASN A 99 -19.20 13.74 -2.74
C ASN A 99 -20.20 14.41 -3.70
#